data_AF-A0A5N7MLL9-F1
#
_entry.id   AF-A0A5N7MLL9-F1
#
_cell.length_a   1.000
_cell.length_b   1.000
_cell.length_c   1.000
_cell.angle_alpha   90.00
_cell.angle_beta   90.00
_cell.angle_gamma   90.00
#
_symmetry.space_group_name_H-M   'P 1'
#
loop_
_entity.id
_entity.type
_entity.pdbx_description
1 polymer ?
#
loop_
_entity_poly.entity_id
_entity_poly.type
_entity_poly.pdbx_seq_one_letter_code
_entity_poly.pdbx_strand_id
1 'polypeptide(L)'
;MSTIISDVIDHLAGIQPGSSLDTLRDQRRQARENAQKSFQALFEPEFPGNVTAIERYAVATFVAGLHRQPHVTAFYAASLQDLGHPRLTDAIKAEIARGSVEGPYGRYPQGPLTVEDKEGPVYKVSADNRESLGQRLAAALEHAHLLVFHPRDASPAALQKLLDAGWSTTDIVTLSQLVAFLSFQIRVVAGLRALAGSSAIETTDAEYTQIFTGVLASGAV
;
A
#
# COMPACT_ATOMS: atom_id res chain seq x y z
N MET A 1 -5.42 6.80 24.90
CA MET A 1 -5.12 5.35 25.04
C MET A 1 -4.70 4.88 23.66
N SER A 2 -3.44 4.49 23.47
CA SER A 2 -2.99 3.97 22.18
C SER A 2 -3.62 2.60 21.96
N THR A 3 -4.46 2.48 20.93
CA THR A 3 -5.04 1.19 20.54
C THR A 3 -3.90 0.28 20.10
N ILE A 4 -3.70 -0.84 20.80
CA ILE A 4 -2.72 -1.85 20.40
C ILE A 4 -3.26 -2.53 19.13
N ILE A 5 -2.59 -2.34 18.00
CA ILE A 5 -2.95 -2.97 16.73
C ILE A 5 -2.29 -4.35 16.69
N SER A 6 -3.09 -5.41 16.87
CA SER A 6 -2.59 -6.80 16.85
C SER A 6 -2.31 -7.32 15.43
N ASP A 7 -3.11 -6.90 14.45
CA ASP A 7 -2.93 -7.22 13.03
C ASP A 7 -3.28 -5.98 12.19
N VAL A 8 -2.28 -5.46 11.46
CA VAL A 8 -2.42 -4.22 10.69
C VAL A 8 -3.36 -4.41 9.50
N ILE A 9 -3.40 -5.59 8.89
CA ILE A 9 -4.32 -5.85 7.76
C ILE A 9 -5.77 -5.84 8.25
N ASP A 10 -6.06 -6.48 9.37
CA ASP A 10 -7.40 -6.50 9.98
C ASP A 10 -7.84 -5.11 10.38
N HIS A 11 -6.95 -4.35 11.01
CA HIS A 11 -7.19 -2.97 11.37
C HIS A 11 -7.53 -2.10 10.14
N LEU A 12 -6.72 -2.17 9.09
CA LEU A 12 -6.93 -1.41 7.85
C LEU A 12 -8.17 -1.87 7.06
N ALA A 13 -8.49 -3.16 7.13
CA ALA A 13 -9.69 -3.72 6.52
C ALA A 13 -10.96 -3.48 7.34
N GLY A 14 -10.86 -3.03 8.60
CA GLY A 14 -11.99 -2.83 9.51
C GLY A 14 -12.58 -4.12 10.06
N ILE A 15 -11.81 -5.22 10.04
CA ILE A 15 -12.26 -6.54 10.48
C ILE A 15 -12.37 -6.55 12.00
N GLN A 16 -13.57 -6.83 12.50
CA GLN A 16 -13.82 -6.97 13.93
C GLN A 16 -13.54 -8.39 14.41
N PRO A 17 -12.97 -8.58 15.61
CA PRO A 17 -12.83 -9.90 16.21
C PRO A 17 -14.17 -10.65 16.26
N GLY A 18 -14.18 -11.91 15.86
CA GLY A 18 -15.37 -12.77 15.81
C GLY A 18 -16.27 -12.56 14.58
N SER A 19 -15.94 -11.63 13.68
CA SER A 19 -16.66 -11.49 12.40
C SER A 19 -16.43 -12.69 11.47
N SER A 20 -17.26 -12.81 10.42
CA SER A 20 -17.10 -13.84 9.39
C SER A 20 -15.73 -13.77 8.71
N LEU A 21 -15.25 -12.56 8.40
CA LEU A 21 -13.93 -12.35 7.82
C LEU A 21 -12.78 -12.63 8.80
N ASP A 22 -12.94 -12.33 10.09
CA ASP A 22 -11.95 -12.72 11.11
C ASP A 22 -11.82 -14.24 11.20
N THR A 23 -12.95 -14.95 11.22
CA THR A 23 -12.99 -16.43 11.22
C THR A 23 -12.33 -16.99 9.95
N LEU A 24 -12.63 -16.41 8.78
CA LEU A 24 -12.03 -16.83 7.51
C LEU A 24 -10.51 -16.63 7.50
N ARG A 25 -10.02 -15.50 8.03
CA ARG A 25 -8.59 -15.23 8.12
C ARG A 25 -7.88 -16.15 9.11
N ASP A 26 -8.54 -16.55 10.19
CA ASP A 26 -7.98 -17.49 11.16
C ASP A 26 -7.79 -18.91 10.57
N GLN A 27 -8.55 -19.29 9.54
CA GLN A 27 -8.29 -20.54 8.79
C GLN A 27 -6.91 -20.56 8.12
N ARG A 28 -6.29 -19.38 7.91
CA ARG A 28 -4.93 -19.22 7.39
C ARG A 28 -4.03 -18.49 8.38
N ARG A 29 -4.11 -18.85 9.66
CA ARG A 29 -3.36 -18.23 10.76
C ARG A 29 -1.89 -17.94 10.44
N GLN A 30 -1.16 -18.89 9.84
CA GLN A 30 0.24 -18.68 9.49
C GLN A 30 0.46 -17.50 8.52
N ALA A 31 -0.44 -17.31 7.54
CA ALA A 31 -0.35 -16.19 6.61
C ALA A 31 -0.67 -14.86 7.30
N ARG A 32 -1.64 -14.84 8.22
CA ARG A 32 -1.98 -13.68 9.07
C ARG A 32 -0.78 -13.28 9.92
N GLU A 33 -0.24 -14.22 10.70
CA GLU A 33 0.94 -14.01 11.55
C GLU A 33 2.18 -13.56 10.77
N ASN A 34 2.47 -14.19 9.63
CA ASN A 34 3.64 -13.84 8.82
C ASN A 34 3.50 -12.45 8.19
N ALA A 35 2.28 -12.03 7.81
CA ALA A 35 2.05 -10.67 7.32
C ALA A 35 2.32 -9.64 8.42
N GLN A 36 1.86 -9.89 9.66
CA GLN A 36 2.12 -9.01 10.80
C GLN A 36 3.62 -8.96 11.15
N LYS A 37 4.32 -10.10 11.17
CA LYS A 37 5.77 -10.15 11.38
C LYS A 37 6.54 -9.42 10.28
N SER A 38 6.06 -9.48 9.03
CA SER A 38 6.66 -8.73 7.92
C SER A 38 6.49 -7.22 8.11
N PHE A 39 5.31 -6.78 8.57
CA PHE A 39 5.09 -5.37 8.93
C PHE A 39 6.10 -4.92 10.00
N GLN A 40 6.21 -5.67 11.10
CA GLN A 40 7.12 -5.35 12.19
C GLN A 40 8.57 -5.29 11.72
N ALA A 41 9.03 -6.28 10.95
CA ALA A 41 10.39 -6.29 10.41
C ALA A 41 10.70 -5.09 9.48
N LEU A 42 9.67 -4.53 8.81
CA LEU A 42 9.84 -3.44 7.85
C LEU A 42 9.62 -2.05 8.45
N PHE A 43 8.83 -1.91 9.51
CA PHE A 43 8.49 -0.60 10.10
C PHE A 43 9.02 -0.43 11.53
N GLU A 44 9.18 -1.53 12.27
CA GLU A 44 9.62 -1.58 13.66
C GLU A 44 10.76 -2.60 13.84
N PRO A 45 11.81 -2.57 13.00
CA PRO A 45 12.92 -3.53 13.10
C PRO A 45 13.68 -3.37 14.42
N GLU A 46 14.05 -4.50 15.04
CA GLU A 46 14.96 -4.53 16.19
C GLU A 46 16.29 -3.82 15.89
N PHE A 47 16.78 -3.99 14.65
CA PHE A 47 17.98 -3.34 14.13
C PHE A 47 17.62 -2.48 12.90
N PRO A 48 17.41 -1.16 13.05
CA PRO A 48 16.89 -0.30 11.98
C PRO A 48 17.74 -0.23 10.70
N GLY A 49 19.04 -0.50 10.81
CA GLY A 49 19.99 -0.28 9.71
C GLY A 49 20.04 1.20 9.31
N ASN A 50 20.35 1.48 8.04
CA ASN A 50 20.48 2.86 7.53
C ASN A 50 19.18 3.42 6.93
N VAL A 51 18.14 2.60 6.78
CA VAL A 51 16.84 3.06 6.28
C VAL A 51 16.01 3.53 7.47
N THR A 52 15.86 4.84 7.57
CA THR A 52 15.24 5.51 8.72
C THR A 52 13.73 5.26 8.79
N ALA A 53 13.14 5.42 9.98
CA ALA A 53 11.69 5.38 10.14
C ALA A 53 10.99 6.43 9.25
N ILE A 54 11.56 7.63 9.13
CA ILE A 54 11.03 8.71 8.27
C ILE A 54 10.97 8.24 6.82
N GLU A 55 12.04 7.66 6.28
CA GLU A 55 12.06 7.16 4.90
C GLU A 55 11.05 6.03 4.70
N ARG A 56 10.94 5.09 5.65
CA ARG A 56 9.99 3.97 5.59
C ARG A 56 8.55 4.48 5.53
N TYR A 57 8.17 5.39 6.43
CA TYR A 57 6.81 5.94 6.48
C TYR A 57 6.52 6.93 5.35
N ALA A 58 7.52 7.67 4.85
CA ALA A 58 7.38 8.53 3.67
C ALA A 58 7.11 7.70 2.40
N VAL A 59 7.90 6.65 2.17
CA VAL A 59 7.68 5.71 1.05
C VAL A 59 6.35 5.00 1.20
N ALA A 60 5.97 4.58 2.41
CA ALA A 60 4.69 3.93 2.67
C ALA A 60 3.49 4.83 2.36
N THR A 61 3.55 6.09 2.81
CA THR A 61 2.52 7.09 2.52
C THR A 61 2.41 7.33 1.02
N PHE A 62 3.54 7.47 0.32
CA PHE A 62 3.58 7.64 -1.13
C PHE A 62 2.96 6.44 -1.87
N VAL A 63 3.42 5.21 -1.59
CA VAL A 63 2.93 3.99 -2.23
C VAL A 63 1.43 3.76 -1.96
N ALA A 64 0.96 3.98 -0.73
CA ALA A 64 -0.45 3.90 -0.39
C ALA A 64 -1.30 4.90 -1.18
N GLY A 65 -0.79 6.13 -1.34
CA GLY A 65 -1.40 7.17 -2.15
C GLY A 65 -1.51 6.78 -3.62
N LEU A 66 -0.45 6.21 -4.21
CA LEU A 66 -0.44 5.72 -5.60
C LEU A 66 -1.48 4.62 -5.85
N HIS A 67 -1.77 3.80 -4.83
CA HIS A 67 -2.81 2.76 -4.90
C HIS A 67 -4.23 3.30 -4.67
N ARG A 68 -4.40 4.60 -4.43
CA ARG A 68 -5.70 5.28 -4.21
C ARG A 68 -6.49 4.69 -3.05
N GLN A 69 -5.81 4.28 -1.99
CA GLN A 69 -6.42 3.76 -0.77
C GLN A 69 -6.33 4.81 0.35
N PRO A 70 -7.33 5.70 0.51
CA PRO A 70 -7.24 6.85 1.41
C PRO A 70 -7.08 6.44 2.88
N HIS A 71 -7.74 5.36 3.30
CA HIS A 71 -7.61 4.84 4.67
C HIS A 71 -6.20 4.33 4.98
N VAL A 72 -5.58 3.61 4.05
CA VAL A 72 -4.20 3.12 4.22
C VAL A 72 -3.19 4.27 4.13
N THR A 73 -3.45 5.24 3.25
CA THR A 73 -2.64 6.46 3.14
C THR A 73 -2.66 7.26 4.45
N ALA A 74 -3.84 7.43 5.05
CA ALA A 74 -4.01 8.14 6.32
C ALA A 74 -3.28 7.42 7.47
N PHE A 75 -3.33 6.09 7.50
CA PHE A 75 -2.61 5.28 8.50
C PHE A 75 -1.10 5.56 8.48
N TYR A 76 -0.45 5.46 7.32
CA TYR A 76 0.99 5.70 7.21
C TYR A 76 1.36 7.19 7.34
N ALA A 77 0.49 8.10 6.88
CA ALA A 77 0.70 9.53 7.02
C ALA A 77 0.68 9.97 8.49
N ALA A 78 -0.18 9.36 9.33
CA ALA A 78 -0.23 9.64 10.76
C ALA A 78 1.11 9.31 11.44
N SER A 79 1.67 8.12 11.17
CA SER A 79 2.98 7.75 11.70
C SER A 79 4.10 8.68 11.23
N LEU A 80 4.04 9.16 9.98
CA LEU A 80 4.99 10.14 9.46
C LEU A 80 4.84 11.52 10.14
N GLN A 81 3.61 11.93 10.44
CA GLN A 81 3.33 13.17 11.16
C GLN A 81 3.81 13.12 12.61
N ASP A 82 3.61 11.99 13.29
CA ASP A 82 4.07 11.76 14.67
C ASP A 82 5.60 11.84 14.80
N LEU A 83 6.34 11.56 13.72
CA LEU A 83 7.79 11.75 13.66
C LEU A 83 8.22 13.24 13.57
N GLY A 84 7.28 14.18 13.42
CA GLY A 84 7.55 15.62 13.56
C GLY A 84 8.01 16.35 12.29
N HIS A 85 7.65 15.88 11.10
CA HIS A 85 8.11 16.43 9.82
C HIS A 85 6.98 16.96 8.89
N PRO A 86 6.26 18.03 9.28
CA PRO A 86 5.08 18.50 8.54
C PRO A 86 5.37 18.92 7.09
N ARG A 87 6.50 19.62 6.85
CA ARG A 87 6.90 20.02 5.49
C ARG A 87 7.14 18.81 4.58
N LEU A 88 7.71 17.74 5.13
CA LEU A 88 7.94 16.51 4.40
C LEU A 88 6.61 15.83 4.09
N THR A 89 5.68 15.77 5.05
CA THR A 89 4.33 15.23 4.81
C THR A 89 3.60 15.95 3.66
N ASP A 90 3.71 17.28 3.60
CA ASP A 90 3.07 18.06 2.53
C ASP A 90 3.74 17.85 1.17
N ALA A 91 5.08 17.77 1.13
CA ALA A 91 5.81 17.42 -0.08
C ALA A 91 5.41 16.02 -0.59
N ILE A 92 5.28 15.02 0.29
CA ILE A 92 4.82 13.67 -0.07
C ILE A 92 3.40 13.70 -0.64
N LYS A 93 2.47 14.46 -0.04
CA LYS A 93 1.10 14.61 -0.59
C LYS A 93 1.11 15.21 -2.01
N ALA A 94 1.91 16.25 -2.23
CA ALA A 94 2.05 16.86 -3.54
C ALA A 94 2.63 15.87 -4.57
N GLU A 95 3.62 15.07 -4.17
CA GLU A 95 4.21 14.04 -5.02
C GLU A 95 3.27 12.86 -5.29
N ILE A 96 2.40 12.47 -4.34
CA ILE A 96 1.32 11.48 -4.60
C ILE A 96 0.41 11.97 -5.73
N ALA A 97 -0.03 13.23 -5.64
CA ALA A 97 -0.90 13.82 -6.67
C ALA A 97 -0.20 13.84 -8.04
N ARG A 98 1.11 14.14 -8.08
CA ARG A 98 1.92 14.13 -9.29
C ARG A 98 2.17 12.73 -9.86
N GLY A 99 2.42 11.75 -9.00
CA GLY A 99 2.75 10.38 -9.39
C GLY A 99 1.54 9.51 -9.74
N SER A 100 0.32 10.02 -9.54
CA SER A 100 -0.93 9.28 -9.76
C SER A 100 -1.17 9.02 -11.25
N VAL A 101 -1.07 7.75 -11.66
CA VAL A 101 -1.21 7.27 -13.06
C VAL A 101 -1.93 5.92 -13.11
N GLU A 102 -2.11 5.34 -14.31
CA GLU A 102 -2.75 4.03 -14.55
C GLU A 102 -1.83 3.03 -15.28
N GLY A 103 -1.08 2.26 -14.49
CA GLY A 103 -0.27 1.13 -14.97
C GLY A 103 -0.97 -0.24 -14.86
N PRO A 104 -0.22 -1.35 -15.00
CA PRO A 104 1.22 -1.39 -15.18
C PRO A 104 1.64 -1.02 -16.61
N TYR A 105 2.83 -0.45 -16.70
CA TYR A 105 3.58 -0.12 -17.90
C TYR A 105 4.83 -1.00 -17.98
N GLY A 106 5.51 -0.88 -19.10
CA GLY A 106 6.82 -1.45 -19.33
C GLY A 106 6.85 -2.43 -20.49
N ARG A 107 8.04 -2.98 -20.72
CA ARG A 107 8.35 -3.76 -21.91
C ARG A 107 8.68 -5.21 -21.58
N TYR A 108 8.31 -6.11 -22.48
CA TYR A 108 8.76 -7.49 -22.47
C TYR A 108 10.07 -7.65 -23.27
N PRO A 109 10.89 -8.66 -22.95
CA PRO A 109 11.92 -9.12 -23.87
C PRO A 109 11.31 -9.45 -25.23
N GLN A 110 12.09 -9.28 -26.31
CA GLN A 110 11.63 -9.52 -27.67
C GLN A 110 11.01 -10.93 -27.80
N GLY A 111 9.75 -11.00 -28.22
CA GLY A 111 8.98 -12.25 -28.21
C GLY A 111 7.48 -12.03 -28.32
N PRO A 112 6.65 -13.08 -28.16
CA PRO A 112 5.20 -12.99 -28.37
C PRO A 112 4.50 -12.05 -27.38
N LEU A 113 5.07 -11.84 -26.19
CA LEU A 113 4.49 -10.97 -25.16
C LEU A 113 4.74 -9.47 -25.41
N THR A 114 5.56 -9.07 -26.39
CA THR A 114 5.76 -7.64 -26.68
C THR A 114 4.48 -6.93 -27.16
N VAL A 115 3.46 -7.69 -27.57
CA VAL A 115 2.12 -7.15 -27.87
C VAL A 115 1.43 -6.56 -26.64
N GLU A 116 1.88 -6.92 -25.43
CA GLU A 116 1.40 -6.39 -24.16
C GLU A 116 2.26 -5.22 -23.63
N ASP A 117 3.25 -4.75 -24.40
CA ASP A 117 4.05 -3.58 -24.03
C ASP A 117 3.15 -2.35 -23.90
N LYS A 118 3.33 -1.59 -22.82
CA LYS A 118 2.58 -0.36 -22.56
C LYS A 118 3.54 0.73 -22.13
N GLU A 119 3.68 1.76 -22.95
CA GLU A 119 4.44 2.96 -22.59
C GLU A 119 3.68 3.77 -21.53
N GLY A 120 4.44 4.41 -20.63
CA GLY A 120 3.90 5.21 -19.54
C GLY A 120 4.85 6.32 -19.12
N PRO A 121 4.35 7.33 -18.40
CA PRO A 121 5.17 8.43 -17.91
C PRO A 121 6.17 7.93 -16.85
N VAL A 122 7.46 8.21 -17.06
CA VAL A 122 8.48 7.99 -16.04
C VAL A 122 8.40 9.11 -15.01
N TYR A 123 8.01 8.75 -13.79
CA TYR A 123 7.90 9.71 -12.70
C TYR A 123 9.25 10.25 -12.23
N LYS A 124 9.26 11.55 -11.92
CA LYS A 124 10.36 12.28 -11.30
C LYS A 124 9.80 13.20 -10.23
N VAL A 125 10.46 13.22 -9.07
CA VAL A 125 10.16 14.19 -8.02
C VAL A 125 10.41 15.60 -8.57
N SER A 126 9.49 16.52 -8.29
CA SER A 126 9.61 17.91 -8.74
C SER A 126 10.85 18.61 -8.17
N ALA A 127 11.38 19.62 -8.87
CA ALA A 127 12.56 20.36 -8.42
C ALA A 127 12.31 20.98 -7.03
N ASP A 128 11.17 21.65 -6.85
CA ASP A 128 10.78 22.31 -5.60
C ASP A 128 10.67 21.31 -4.44
N ASN A 129 10.01 20.16 -4.64
CA ASN A 129 9.91 19.16 -3.57
C ASN A 129 11.23 18.43 -3.33
N ARG A 130 12.13 18.33 -4.31
CA ARG A 130 13.45 17.73 -4.12
C ARG A 130 14.30 18.52 -3.13
N GLU A 131 14.13 19.84 -3.03
CA GLU A 131 14.79 20.65 -2.00
C GLU A 131 14.32 20.28 -0.59
N SER A 132 13.03 19.97 -0.43
CA SER A 132 12.44 19.60 0.87
C SER A 132 12.68 18.14 1.25
N LEU A 133 12.67 17.24 0.27
CA LEU A 133 12.81 15.79 0.46
C LEU A 133 14.29 15.36 0.55
N GLY A 134 15.18 16.13 -0.08
CA GLY A 134 16.57 15.73 -0.28
C GLY A 134 16.73 14.67 -1.36
N GLN A 135 17.96 14.53 -1.88
CA GLN A 135 18.28 13.64 -2.99
C GLN A 135 17.98 12.17 -2.67
N ARG A 136 18.32 11.72 -1.45
CA ARG A 136 18.19 10.33 -1.02
C ARG A 136 16.73 9.85 -1.02
N LEU A 137 15.83 10.58 -0.36
CA LEU A 137 14.41 10.23 -0.31
C LEU A 137 13.74 10.43 -1.68
N ALA A 138 14.11 11.47 -2.43
CA ALA A 138 13.59 11.66 -3.79
C ALA A 138 13.88 10.45 -4.69
N ALA A 139 15.11 9.92 -4.66
CA ALA A 139 15.46 8.70 -5.40
C ALA A 139 14.64 7.48 -4.94
N ALA A 140 14.35 7.38 -3.64
CA ALA A 140 13.51 6.29 -3.12
C ALA A 140 12.05 6.37 -3.59
N LEU A 141 11.47 7.57 -3.70
CA LEU A 141 10.13 7.75 -4.26
C LEU A 141 10.09 7.42 -5.75
N GLU A 142 11.13 7.80 -6.50
CA GLU A 142 11.26 7.45 -7.92
C GLU A 142 11.36 5.93 -8.13
N HIS A 143 12.13 5.25 -7.28
CA HIS A 143 12.21 3.77 -7.30
C HIS A 143 10.90 3.11 -6.87
N ALA A 144 10.22 3.64 -5.85
CA ALA A 144 8.92 3.12 -5.43
C ALA A 144 7.89 3.25 -6.56
N HIS A 145 7.85 4.39 -7.27
CA HIS A 145 6.97 4.57 -8.43
C HIS A 145 7.29 3.58 -9.56
N LEU A 146 8.59 3.38 -9.86
CA LEU A 146 9.05 2.38 -10.82
C LEU A 146 8.51 0.98 -10.45
N LEU A 147 8.64 0.55 -9.20
CA LEU A 147 8.16 -0.77 -8.79
C LEU A 147 6.63 -0.89 -8.78
N VAL A 148 5.90 0.21 -8.55
CA VAL A 148 4.43 0.20 -8.55
C VAL A 148 3.86 0.16 -9.96
N PHE A 149 4.40 0.95 -10.88
CA PHE A 149 3.80 1.15 -12.22
C PHE A 149 4.64 0.63 -13.37
N HIS A 150 5.94 0.45 -13.21
CA HIS A 150 6.88 -0.02 -14.24
C HIS A 150 7.74 -1.21 -13.75
N PRO A 151 7.19 -2.22 -13.05
CA PRO A 151 8.01 -3.26 -12.43
C PRO A 151 8.85 -4.05 -13.45
N ARG A 152 8.41 -4.12 -14.72
CA ARG A 152 9.14 -4.78 -15.81
C ARG A 152 10.36 -3.99 -16.30
N ASP A 153 10.37 -2.68 -16.09
CA ASP A 153 11.47 -1.80 -16.51
C ASP A 153 12.56 -1.66 -15.42
N ALA A 154 12.40 -2.38 -14.30
CA ALA A 154 13.42 -2.46 -13.27
C ALA A 154 14.73 -2.99 -13.86
N SER A 155 15.81 -2.22 -13.70
CA SER A 155 17.07 -2.44 -14.39
C SER A 155 18.27 -2.06 -13.54
N PRO A 156 19.49 -2.54 -13.85
CA PRO A 156 20.70 -2.12 -13.16
C PRO A 156 20.90 -0.60 -13.16
N ALA A 157 20.55 0.08 -14.25
CA ALA A 157 20.63 1.54 -14.35
C ALA A 157 19.63 2.25 -13.40
N ALA A 158 18.47 1.65 -13.12
CA ALA A 158 17.55 2.18 -12.12
C ALA A 158 18.12 2.01 -10.69
N LEU A 159 18.74 0.87 -10.40
CA LEU A 159 19.40 0.63 -9.11
C LEU A 159 20.62 1.55 -8.91
N GLN A 160 21.37 1.84 -9.97
CA GLN A 160 22.51 2.76 -9.92
C GLN A 160 22.10 4.16 -9.44
N LYS A 161 20.92 4.65 -9.84
CA LYS A 161 20.41 5.95 -9.37
C LYS A 161 20.20 6.00 -7.86
N LEU A 162 19.88 4.88 -7.22
CA LEU A 162 19.80 4.80 -5.76
C LEU A 162 21.20 4.83 -5.13
N LEU A 163 22.16 4.09 -5.69
CA LEU A 163 23.56 4.12 -5.25
C LEU A 163 24.14 5.54 -5.34
N ASP A 164 23.91 6.23 -6.45
CA ASP A 164 24.35 7.61 -6.68
C ASP A 164 23.68 8.61 -5.70
N ALA A 165 22.51 8.26 -5.17
CA ALA A 165 21.81 9.01 -4.14
C ALA A 165 22.19 8.58 -2.70
N GLY A 166 23.23 7.76 -2.56
CA GLY A 166 23.81 7.34 -1.29
C GLY A 166 23.17 6.11 -0.65
N TRP A 167 22.25 5.41 -1.33
CA TRP A 167 21.72 4.14 -0.83
C TRP A 167 22.78 3.05 -0.89
N SER A 168 22.94 2.27 0.17
CA SER A 168 23.74 1.05 0.11
C SER A 168 22.97 -0.07 -0.60
N THR A 169 23.66 -1.11 -1.09
CA THR A 169 23.00 -2.30 -1.66
C THR A 169 22.00 -2.92 -0.67
N THR A 170 22.35 -3.00 0.61
CA THR A 170 21.46 -3.51 1.67
C THR A 170 20.23 -2.62 1.87
N ASP A 171 20.41 -1.30 1.78
CA ASP A 171 19.31 -0.35 1.89
C ASP A 171 18.34 -0.50 0.70
N ILE A 172 18.87 -0.70 -0.51
CA ILE A 172 18.08 -0.90 -1.74
C ILE A 172 17.21 -2.17 -1.63
N VAL A 173 17.77 -3.25 -1.08
CA VAL A 173 17.01 -4.49 -0.83
C VAL A 173 15.88 -4.21 0.16
N THR A 174 16.18 -3.54 1.26
CA THR A 174 15.18 -3.18 2.29
C THR A 174 14.07 -2.30 1.72
N LEU A 175 14.43 -1.28 0.93
CA LEU A 175 13.49 -0.39 0.26
C LEU A 175 12.58 -1.15 -0.73
N SER A 176 13.17 -2.05 -1.52
CA SER A 176 12.40 -2.83 -2.50
C SER A 176 11.46 -3.82 -1.83
N GLN A 177 11.89 -4.45 -0.73
CA GLN A 177 11.04 -5.30 0.10
C GLN A 177 9.89 -4.52 0.73
N LEU A 178 10.15 -3.31 1.23
CA LEU A 178 9.13 -2.40 1.75
C LEU A 178 8.04 -2.12 0.70
N VAL A 179 8.43 -1.73 -0.52
CA VAL A 179 7.49 -1.42 -1.60
C VAL A 179 6.68 -2.66 -2.03
N ALA A 180 7.34 -3.83 -2.11
CA ALA A 180 6.67 -5.08 -2.42
C ALA A 180 5.64 -5.48 -1.35
N PHE A 181 6.03 -5.40 -0.06
CA PHE A 181 5.14 -5.66 1.07
C PHE A 181 3.94 -4.72 1.08
N LEU A 182 4.16 -3.42 0.90
CA LEU A 182 3.09 -2.43 0.83
C LEU A 182 2.09 -2.75 -0.29
N SER A 183 2.62 -3.05 -1.49
CA SER A 183 1.79 -3.40 -2.65
C SER A 183 0.98 -4.69 -2.42
N PHE A 184 1.52 -5.64 -1.66
CA PHE A 184 0.79 -6.84 -1.20
C PHE A 184 -0.30 -6.46 -0.18
N GLN A 185 0.08 -5.78 0.91
CA GLN A 185 -0.79 -5.44 2.03
C GLN A 185 -1.99 -4.62 1.56
N ILE A 186 -1.75 -3.61 0.75
CA ILE A 186 -2.78 -2.72 0.21
C ILE A 186 -3.81 -3.50 -0.62
N ARG A 187 -3.35 -4.43 -1.49
CA ARG A 187 -4.25 -5.25 -2.31
C ARG A 187 -5.05 -6.24 -1.47
N VAL A 188 -4.44 -6.83 -0.44
CA VAL A 188 -5.15 -7.70 0.50
C VAL A 188 -6.24 -6.93 1.25
N VAL A 189 -5.91 -5.74 1.77
CA VAL A 189 -6.88 -4.86 2.46
C VAL A 189 -8.03 -4.50 1.52
N ALA A 190 -7.74 -4.10 0.28
CA ALA A 190 -8.76 -3.77 -0.70
C ALA A 190 -9.69 -4.96 -1.02
N GLY A 191 -9.10 -6.16 -1.22
CA GLY A 191 -9.87 -7.39 -1.46
C GLY A 191 -10.75 -7.79 -0.28
N LEU A 192 -10.25 -7.70 0.95
CA LEU A 192 -11.03 -8.00 2.16
C LEU A 192 -12.20 -7.02 2.35
N ARG A 193 -11.97 -5.73 2.10
CA ARG A 193 -13.04 -4.72 2.16
C ARG A 193 -14.11 -4.94 1.10
N ALA A 194 -13.70 -5.34 -0.11
CA ALA A 194 -14.65 -5.70 -1.17
C ALA A 194 -15.51 -6.90 -0.76
N LEU A 195 -14.90 -7.95 -0.19
CA LEU A 195 -15.63 -9.12 0.33
C LEU A 195 -16.61 -8.73 1.45
N ALA A 196 -16.19 -7.88 2.39
CA ALA A 196 -17.05 -7.38 3.47
C ALA A 196 -18.29 -6.65 2.92
N GLY A 197 -18.08 -5.79 1.91
CA GLY A 197 -19.15 -5.03 1.26
C GLY A 197 -20.16 -5.93 0.55
N SER A 198 -19.69 -6.95 -0.18
CA SER A 198 -20.57 -7.91 -0.86
C SER A 198 -21.44 -8.71 0.11
N SER A 199 -20.86 -9.20 1.22
CA SER A 199 -21.62 -9.96 2.23
C SER A 199 -22.70 -9.10 2.94
N ALA A 200 -22.44 -7.80 3.13
CA ALA A 200 -23.44 -6.88 3.69
C ALA A 200 -24.63 -6.66 2.74
N ILE A 201 -24.37 -6.58 1.43
CA ILE A 201 -25.42 -6.45 0.41
C ILE A 201 -26.30 -7.70 0.36
N GLU A 202 -25.70 -8.90 0.33
CA GLU A 202 -26.46 -10.17 0.34
C GLU A 202 -27.35 -10.33 1.59
N THR A 203 -26.86 -9.91 2.75
CA THR A 203 -27.65 -9.96 4.01
C THR A 203 -28.86 -9.02 3.93
N THR A 204 -28.69 -7.84 3.36
CA THR A 204 -29.75 -6.84 3.21
C THR A 204 -30.82 -7.31 2.20
N ASP A 205 -30.42 -7.91 1.09
CA ASP A 205 -31.35 -8.46 0.09
C ASP A 205 -32.13 -9.66 0.64
N ALA A 206 -31.50 -10.52 1.45
CA ALA A 206 -32.17 -11.63 2.13
C ALA A 206 -33.19 -11.13 3.17
N GLU A 207 -32.85 -10.10 3.93
CA GLU A 207 -33.70 -9.49 4.95
C GLU A 207 -34.89 -8.75 4.29
N TYR A 208 -34.68 -8.01 3.21
CA TYR A 208 -35.74 -7.41 2.40
C TYR A 208 -36.66 -8.46 1.77
N THR A 209 -36.11 -9.55 1.25
CA THR A 209 -36.90 -10.65 0.70
C THR A 209 -37.76 -11.30 1.78
N GLN A 210 -37.24 -11.52 2.99
CA GLN A 210 -38.04 -12.05 4.10
C GLN A 210 -39.14 -11.09 4.55
N ILE A 211 -38.87 -9.77 4.61
CA ILE A 211 -39.89 -8.76 4.92
C ILE A 211 -41.01 -8.78 3.86
N PHE A 212 -40.66 -8.78 2.56
CA PHE A 212 -41.65 -8.84 1.48
C PHE A 212 -42.48 -10.12 1.51
N THR A 213 -41.84 -11.27 1.78
CA THR A 213 -42.55 -12.56 1.87
C THR A 213 -43.47 -12.61 3.10
N GLY A 214 -43.04 -12.03 4.23
CA GLY A 214 -43.84 -11.93 5.45
C GLY A 214 -45.04 -10.98 5.34
N VAL A 215 -44.90 -9.87 4.61
CA VAL A 215 -46.01 -8.94 4.35
C VAL A 215 -47.05 -9.58 3.41
N LEU A 216 -46.62 -10.31 2.38
CA LEU A 216 -47.56 -11.03 1.49
C LEU A 216 -48.26 -12.21 2.18
N ALA A 217 -47.58 -12.89 3.12
CA ALA A 217 -48.15 -14.00 3.87
C ALA A 217 -49.09 -13.57 5.02
N SER A 218 -48.98 -12.33 5.52
CA SER A 218 -49.80 -11.82 6.63
C SER A 218 -51.11 -11.16 6.20
N GLY A 219 -51.33 -10.97 4.89
CA GLY A 219 -52.60 -10.45 4.36
C GLY A 219 -52.92 -9.00 4.73
N ALA A 220 -51.95 -8.26 5.26
CA ALA A 220 -52.08 -6.84 5.56
C ALA A 220 -51.65 -6.01 4.34
N VAL A 221 -52.60 -5.77 3.43
CA VAL A 221 -52.56 -4.67 2.45
C VAL A 221 -53.75 -3.77 2.70
#